data_AF-A0A1I7VAX0-F1
#
_entry.id   AF-A0A1I7VAX0-F1
#
_cell.length_a   1.000
_cell.length_b   1.000
_cell.length_c   1.000
_cell.angle_alpha   90.00
_cell.angle_beta   90.00
_cell.angle_gamma   90.00
#
_symmetry.space_group_name_H-M   'P 1'
#
loop_
_entity.id
_entity.type
_entity.pdbx_description
1 polymer ?
#
loop_
_entity_poly.entity_id
_entity_poly.type
_entity_poly.pdbx_seq_one_letter_code
_entity_poly.pdbx_strand_id
1 'polypeptide(L)'
;VTDGENTSRATLRIIVEDVNDNAPKFEEQFYLINIGKDIELGSIIGKIRANDPDTGHGGIVRYELAINSMNDFRIDPETGTID
;
A
#
# COMPACT_ATOMS: atom_id res chain seq x y z
N VAL A 1 37.63 -36.17 -42.03
CA VAL A 1 36.75 -35.00 -42.11
C VAL A 1 35.72 -35.16 -41.02
N THR A 2 35.78 -34.36 -39.95
CA THR A 2 34.78 -34.32 -38.88
C THR A 2 33.92 -33.08 -39.11
N ASP A 3 32.61 -33.30 -39.25
CA ASP A 3 31.56 -32.29 -39.37
C ASP A 3 31.40 -31.57 -38.02
N GLY A 4 32.30 -30.62 -37.77
CA GLY A 4 32.39 -29.91 -36.51
C GLY A 4 31.10 -29.20 -36.13
N GLU A 5 30.30 -29.84 -35.28
CA GLU A 5 29.20 -29.19 -34.57
C GLU A 5 29.77 -28.46 -33.35
N ASN A 6 30.12 -27.19 -33.54
CA ASN A 6 30.67 -26.35 -32.48
C ASN A 6 29.53 -25.59 -31.81
N THR A 7 29.24 -25.92 -30.54
CA THR A 7 28.23 -25.20 -29.75
C THR A 7 28.88 -24.50 -28.57
N SER A 8 28.56 -23.20 -28.40
CA SER A 8 28.97 -22.40 -27.25
C SER A 8 27.73 -21.95 -26.49
N ARG A 9 27.78 -22.00 -25.16
CA ARG A 9 26.71 -21.50 -24.28
C ARG A 9 27.23 -20.35 -23.43
N ALA A 10 26.38 -19.37 -23.18
CA ALA A 10 26.64 -18.28 -22.25
C ALA A 10 25.46 -18.17 -21.27
N THR A 11 25.75 -17.85 -20.01
CA THR A 11 24.72 -17.60 -19.00
C THR A 11 24.44 -16.11 -18.93
N LEU A 12 23.17 -15.75 -19.13
CA LEU A 12 22.68 -14.38 -18.96
C LEU A 12 21.90 -14.29 -17.65
N ARG A 13 22.17 -13.25 -16.86
CA ARG A 13 21.32 -12.86 -15.73
C ARG A 13 20.40 -11.73 -16.18
N ILE A 14 19.11 -11.97 -16.17
CA ILE A 14 18.09 -10.94 -16.41
C ILE A 14 17.53 -10.53 -15.04
N ILE A 15 17.51 -9.22 -14.79
CA ILE A 15 16.86 -8.63 -13.62
C ILE A 15 15.65 -7.87 -14.14
N VAL A 16 14.48 -8.19 -13.59
CA VAL A 16 13.24 -7.45 -13.89
C VAL A 16 13.09 -6.42 -12.79
N GLU A 17 13.05 -5.15 -13.18
CA GLU A 17 12.75 -4.05 -12.27
C GLU A 17 11.24 -3.92 -12.11
N ASP A 18 10.84 -3.63 -10.88
CA ASP A 18 9.45 -3.39 -10.54
C ASP A 18 9.00 -2.01 -11.05
N VAL A 19 7.74 -1.92 -11.47
CA VAL A 19 7.10 -0.67 -11.90
C VAL A 19 5.86 -0.46 -11.06
N ASN A 20 5.53 0.80 -10.76
CA ASN A 20 4.34 1.11 -9.98
C ASN A 20 3.06 0.95 -10.82
N ASP A 21 2.62 -0.29 -11.00
CA ASP A 21 1.45 -0.66 -11.81
C ASP A 21 0.28 -1.18 -10.99
N ASN A 22 0.43 -1.30 -9.67
CA ASN A 22 -0.66 -1.58 -8.76
C ASN A 22 -1.17 -0.29 -8.11
N ALA A 23 -2.39 -0.38 -7.61
CA ALA A 23 -3.01 0.71 -6.85
C ALA A 23 -3.30 0.19 -5.44
N PRO A 24 -3.23 1.04 -4.40
CA PRO A 24 -3.52 0.64 -3.05
C PRO A 24 -4.95 0.11 -2.91
N LYS A 25 -5.11 -1.04 -2.25
CA LYS A 25 -6.41 -1.67 -2.00
C LYS A 25 -6.68 -1.76 -0.51
N PHE A 26 -7.83 -1.25 -0.08
CA PHE A 26 -8.29 -1.41 1.31
C PHE A 26 -8.54 -2.89 1.64
N GLU A 27 -8.24 -3.29 2.89
CA GLU A 27 -8.49 -4.65 3.39
C GLU A 27 -10.00 -4.94 3.46
N GLU A 28 -10.79 -3.94 3.84
CA GLU A 28 -12.26 -4.03 3.94
C GLU A 28 -12.94 -3.01 3.02
N GLN A 29 -14.12 -3.37 2.50
CA GLN A 29 -14.94 -2.46 1.70
C GLN A 29 -15.59 -1.36 2.57
N PHE A 30 -15.91 -1.69 3.82
CA PHE A 30 -16.56 -0.78 4.76
C PHE A 30 -15.93 -0.90 6.14
N TYR A 31 -15.58 0.24 6.73
CA TYR A 31 -15.11 0.33 8.11
C TYR A 31 -16.20 1.01 8.95
N LEU A 32 -16.73 0.29 9.94
CA LEU A 32 -17.71 0.83 10.88
C LEU A 32 -17.04 1.04 12.24
N ILE A 33 -17.00 2.29 12.70
CA ILE A 33 -16.42 2.67 13.99
C ILE A 33 -17.56 3.19 14.88
N ASN A 34 -17.72 2.57 16.06
CA ASN A 34 -18.67 3.01 17.06
C ASN A 34 -17.94 3.80 18.15
N ILE A 35 -18.27 5.09 18.26
CA ILE A 35 -17.60 6.01 19.20
C ILE A 35 -18.48 6.19 20.44
N GLY A 36 -17.88 6.03 21.62
CA GLY A 36 -18.54 6.29 22.89
C GLY A 36 -18.65 7.80 23.19
N LYS A 37 -19.71 8.19 23.90
CA LYS A 37 -19.95 9.60 24.29
C LYS A 37 -18.89 10.20 25.23
N ASP A 38 -18.13 9.34 25.93
CA ASP A 38 -17.16 9.75 26.97
C ASP A 38 -15.72 9.72 26.42
N ILE A 39 -15.55 9.74 25.09
CA ILE A 39 -14.23 9.74 24.47
C ILE A 39 -13.57 11.11 24.54
N GLU A 40 -12.27 11.14 24.82
CA GLU A 40 -11.50 12.38 24.88
C GLU A 40 -11.04 12.79 23.47
N LEU A 41 -10.92 14.10 23.23
CA LEU A 41 -10.39 14.62 21.95
C LEU A 41 -8.96 14.11 21.70
N GLY A 42 -8.70 13.66 20.46
CA GLY A 42 -7.41 13.08 20.08
C GLY A 42 -7.23 11.62 20.51
N SER A 43 -8.28 10.99 21.05
CA SER A 43 -8.27 9.53 21.25
C SER A 43 -8.32 8.83 19.90
N ILE A 44 -7.47 7.82 19.72
CA ILE A 44 -7.53 6.97 18.54
C ILE A 44 -8.87 6.21 18.54
N ILE A 45 -9.70 6.48 17.54
CA ILE A 45 -11.02 5.87 17.39
C ILE A 45 -11.03 4.69 16.43
N GLY A 46 -10.02 4.60 15.56
CA GLY A 46 -9.92 3.49 14.62
C GLY A 46 -8.65 3.52 13.79
N LYS A 47 -8.52 2.51 12.95
CA LYS A 47 -7.43 2.37 12.01
C LYS A 47 -7.94 1.69 10.76
N ILE A 48 -7.63 2.26 9.61
CA ILE A 48 -7.89 1.65 8.30
C ILE A 48 -6.59 1.15 7.71
N ARG A 49 -6.70 0.18 6.80
CA ARG A 49 -5.53 -0.38 6.12
C ARG A 49 -5.80 -0.57 4.64
N ALA A 50 -4.84 -0.15 3.85
CA ALA A 50 -4.71 -0.52 2.45
C ALA A 50 -3.31 -1.08 2.18
N ASN A 51 -3.23 -1.96 1.18
CA ASN A 51 -2.01 -2.60 0.75
C ASN A 51 -1.79 -2.38 -0.74
N ASP A 52 -0.56 -2.05 -1.10
CA ASP A 52 -0.08 -2.01 -2.46
C ASP A 52 1.09 -3.02 -2.59
N PRO A 53 1.03 -4.00 -3.50
CA PRO A 53 2.05 -5.03 -3.64
C PRO A 53 3.34 -4.55 -4.32
N ASP A 54 3.38 -3.32 -4.85
CA ASP A 54 4.56 -2.76 -5.50
C ASP A 54 5.71 -2.61 -4.50
N THR A 55 6.94 -2.66 -4.99
CA THR A 55 8.14 -2.63 -4.16
C THR A 55 8.66 -1.20 -3.96
N GLY A 56 9.44 -1.00 -2.90
CA GLY A 56 10.07 0.28 -2.61
C GLY A 56 9.05 1.41 -2.44
N HIS A 57 9.22 2.49 -3.20
CA HIS A 57 8.33 3.65 -3.12
C HIS A 57 6.95 3.43 -3.74
N GLY A 58 6.81 2.48 -4.68
CA GLY A 58 5.52 2.20 -5.32
C GLY A 58 4.49 1.66 -4.31
N GLY A 59 4.95 0.79 -3.41
CA GLY A 59 4.10 0.21 -2.36
C GLY A 59 3.74 1.13 -1.19
N ILE A 60 4.20 2.39 -1.18
CA ILE A 60 3.93 3.31 -0.06
C ILE A 60 2.52 3.89 -0.19
N VAL A 61 1.66 3.51 0.75
CA VAL A 61 0.29 4.00 0.83
C VAL A 61 0.24 5.30 1.64
N ARG A 62 -0.50 6.31 1.14
CA ARG A 62 -0.87 7.51 1.91
C ARG A 62 -2.39 7.66 2.02
N TYR A 63 -2.85 8.06 3.21
CA TYR A 63 -4.27 8.18 3.53
C TYR A 63 -4.74 9.63 3.60
N GLU A 64 -5.98 9.87 3.19
CA GLU A 64 -6.67 11.16 3.28
C GLU A 64 -8.18 10.94 3.41
N LEU A 65 -8.87 11.78 4.20
CA LEU A 65 -10.32 11.81 4.26
C LEU A 65 -10.87 12.68 3.12
N ALA A 66 -11.40 12.06 2.07
CA ALA A 66 -11.96 12.79 0.93
C ALA A 66 -13.15 13.70 1.29
N ILE A 67 -13.93 13.31 2.31
CA ILE A 67 -15.06 14.10 2.82
C ILE A 67 -14.91 14.21 4.33
N ASN A 68 -14.72 15.43 4.82
CA ASN A 68 -14.61 15.73 6.24
C ASN A 68 -15.33 17.06 6.57
N SER A 69 -16.62 17.14 6.27
CA SER A 69 -17.36 18.41 6.27
C SER A 69 -17.38 19.14 7.61
N MET A 70 -17.23 18.43 8.73
CA MET A 70 -17.21 19.02 10.07
C MET A 70 -15.79 19.22 10.63
N ASN A 71 -14.75 18.65 9.98
CA ASN A 71 -13.38 18.63 10.47
C ASN A 71 -13.21 18.05 11.90
N ASP A 72 -14.15 17.21 12.34
CA ASP A 72 -14.13 16.61 13.68
C ASP A 72 -13.16 15.42 13.78
N PHE A 73 -12.76 14.86 12.64
CA PHE A 73 -11.86 13.70 12.57
C PHE A 73 -10.62 14.00 11.77
N ARG A 74 -9.52 13.33 12.12
CA ARG A 74 -8.26 13.38 11.39
C ARG A 74 -7.85 11.95 11.04
N ILE A 75 -7.15 11.82 9.92
CA ILE A 75 -6.47 10.57 9.58
C ILE A 75 -4.99 10.84 9.45
N ASP A 76 -4.18 10.02 10.11
CA ASP A 76 -2.74 10.05 9.93
C ASP A 76 -2.40 9.48 8.55
N PRO A 77 -1.71 10.26 7.68
CA PRO A 77 -1.52 9.90 6.29
C PRO A 77 -0.55 8.73 6.09
N GLU A 78 0.22 8.33 7.09
CA GLU A 78 1.22 7.26 6.96
C GLU A 78 0.75 5.96 7.61
N THR A 79 -0.03 6.07 8.67
CA THR A 79 -0.46 4.93 9.48
C THR A 79 -1.90 4.53 9.27
N GLY A 80 -2.74 5.42 8.71
CA GLY A 80 -4.19 5.19 8.56
C GLY A 80 -4.96 5.22 9.88
N THR A 81 -4.34 5.71 10.95
CA THR A 81 -4.96 5.89 12.27
C THR A 81 -5.92 7.09 12.22
N ILE A 82 -7.09 6.96 12.86
CA ILE A 82 -8.11 8.02 12.92
C ILE A 82 -8.28 8.47 14.38
N ASP A 83 -8.27 9.77 14.60
CA ASP A 83 -8.45 10.46 15.89
C ASP A 83 -9.38 11.70 15.80
#